data_AF-A0A0N8R3M8-F1
#
_entry.id   AF-A0A0N8R3M8-F1
#
_cell.length_a   1.000
_cell.length_b   1.000
_cell.length_c   1.000
_cell.angle_alpha   90.00
_cell.angle_beta   90.00
_cell.angle_gamma   90.00
#
_symmetry.space_group_name_H-M   'P 1'
#
loop_
_entity.id
_entity.type
_entity.pdbx_description
1 polymer ?
#
loop_
_entity_poly.entity_id
_entity_poly.type
_entity_poly.pdbx_seq_one_letter_code
_entity_poly.pdbx_strand_id
1 'polypeptide(L)'
;MASPTIDTNKIAYCTFELTGQATSLLKCSDNQSYEAFSGKTDFVNNPDEVGNAKNGPLPPGRYYILDREHGGRLGWIRDPIHDLFARTDRDDWFSLYRDDGSIDDETIINNVTRGSFRLHPAGPMRVSEGCVTLPSKLGFEQLRIYLRNMPGDMIPGTTKKYYGILDVIDPRGER
;
A
#
# COMPACT_ATOMS: atom_id res chain seq x y z
N MET A 1 8.78 6.83 23.22
CA MET A 1 7.38 7.28 23.31
C MET A 1 6.52 6.07 22.96
N ALA A 2 5.50 5.73 23.74
CA ALA A 2 4.61 4.63 23.36
C ALA A 2 3.94 4.98 22.02
N SER A 3 3.96 4.08 21.03
CA SER A 3 3.13 4.26 19.84
C SER A 3 1.68 4.47 20.30
N PRO A 4 0.99 5.51 19.80
CA PRO A 4 -0.39 5.74 20.18
C PRO A 4 -1.21 4.47 19.92
N THR A 5 -2.04 4.08 20.89
CA THR A 5 -2.98 2.96 20.75
C THR A 5 -3.91 3.25 19.57
N ILE A 6 -3.96 2.34 18.60
CA ILE A 6 -4.80 2.47 17.41
C ILE A 6 -6.26 2.27 17.83
N ASP A 7 -7.10 3.30 17.68
CA ASP A 7 -8.55 3.20 17.87
C ASP A 7 -9.20 2.65 16.60
N THR A 8 -9.49 1.35 16.61
CA THR A 8 -10.08 0.63 15.47
C THR A 8 -11.54 0.99 15.20
N ASN A 9 -12.17 1.82 16.04
CA ASN A 9 -13.49 2.39 15.73
C ASN A 9 -13.37 3.66 14.86
N LYS A 10 -12.19 4.29 14.84
CA LYS A 10 -11.94 5.54 14.10
C LYS A 10 -11.22 5.29 12.79
N ILE A 11 -10.24 4.39 12.78
CA ILE A 11 -9.42 4.04 11.61
C ILE A 11 -9.27 2.53 11.48
N ALA A 12 -9.08 2.02 10.27
CA ALA A 12 -8.75 0.61 10.05
C ALA A 12 -7.31 0.32 10.50
N TYR A 13 -7.07 -0.89 10.99
CA TYR A 13 -5.72 -1.41 11.18
C TYR A 13 -5.56 -2.67 10.34
N CYS A 14 -4.56 -2.68 9.47
CA CYS A 14 -4.26 -3.81 8.61
C CYS A 14 -2.79 -4.24 8.72
N THR A 15 -2.52 -5.51 8.44
CA THR A 15 -1.18 -6.10 8.41
C THR A 15 -0.96 -6.86 7.11
N PHE A 16 0.27 -6.83 6.59
CA PHE A 16 0.66 -7.55 5.39
C PHE A 16 2.09 -8.07 5.51
N GLU A 17 2.27 -9.39 5.42
CA GLU A 17 3.58 -10.04 5.58
C GLU A 17 4.24 -10.33 4.23
N LEU A 18 5.54 -10.02 4.13
CA LEU A 18 6.39 -10.38 3.00
C LEU A 18 6.91 -11.81 3.15
N THR A 19 6.12 -12.78 2.69
CA THR A 19 6.36 -14.23 2.90
C THR A 19 7.28 -14.88 1.85
N GLY A 20 7.65 -14.17 0.79
CA GLY A 20 8.32 -14.71 -0.40
C GLY A 20 7.44 -15.61 -1.28
N GLN A 21 6.16 -15.78 -0.93
CA GLN A 21 5.19 -16.56 -1.71
C GLN A 21 4.46 -15.68 -2.73
N ALA A 22 3.85 -16.30 -3.74
CA ALA A 22 3.12 -15.59 -4.80
C ALA A 22 2.00 -14.68 -4.28
N THR A 23 1.39 -15.03 -3.14
CA THR A 23 0.45 -14.20 -2.40
C THR A 23 0.69 -14.33 -0.90
N SER A 24 0.21 -13.34 -0.16
CA SER A 24 0.13 -13.29 1.30
C SER A 24 -1.25 -12.75 1.70
N LEU A 25 -1.52 -12.66 2.99
CA LEU A 25 -2.80 -12.16 3.49
C LEU A 25 -2.65 -10.73 3.99
N LEU A 26 -3.44 -9.83 3.40
CA LEU A 26 -3.77 -8.54 3.99
C LEU A 26 -4.91 -8.74 4.99
N LYS A 27 -4.61 -8.66 6.28
CA LYS A 27 -5.59 -8.87 7.37
C LYS A 27 -5.96 -7.52 7.96
N CYS A 28 -7.25 -7.26 8.19
CA CYS A 28 -7.72 -5.99 8.72
C CYS A 28 -8.57 -6.16 10.00
N SER A 29 -8.75 -5.07 10.74
CA SER A 29 -9.45 -5.01 12.03
C SER A 29 -10.96 -5.32 11.98
N ASP A 30 -11.55 -5.45 10.78
CA ASP A 30 -12.91 -5.94 10.55
C ASP A 30 -13.00 -7.48 10.56
N ASN A 31 -11.93 -8.17 10.98
CA ASN A 31 -11.77 -9.62 10.95
C ASN A 31 -11.83 -10.22 9.54
N GLN A 32 -11.65 -9.42 8.50
CA GLN A 32 -11.52 -9.91 7.12
C GLN A 32 -10.05 -10.13 6.76
N SER A 33 -9.83 -11.00 5.78
CA SER A 33 -8.53 -11.27 5.19
C SER A 33 -8.66 -11.35 3.69
N TYR A 34 -7.76 -10.68 2.99
CA TYR A 34 -7.73 -10.61 1.55
C TYR A 34 -6.41 -11.17 1.05
N GLU A 35 -6.45 -12.02 0.03
CA GLU A 35 -5.23 -12.34 -0.71
C GLU A 35 -4.67 -11.06 -1.30
N ALA A 36 -3.36 -10.85 -1.16
CA ALA A 36 -2.66 -9.71 -1.71
C ALA A 36 -1.22 -10.10 -2.06
N PHE A 37 -0.60 -9.30 -2.91
CA PHE A 37 0.82 -9.44 -3.25
C PHE A 37 1.46 -8.08 -3.46
N SER A 38 2.78 -8.03 -3.35
CA SER A 38 3.58 -6.84 -3.63
C SER A 38 4.85 -7.18 -4.38
N GLY A 39 5.26 -6.33 -5.32
CA GLY A 39 6.35 -6.62 -6.24
C GLY A 39 5.89 -7.42 -7.46
N LYS A 40 6.79 -7.70 -8.39
CA LYS A 40 6.48 -8.42 -9.64
C LYS A 40 7.49 -9.51 -9.95
N THR A 41 7.10 -10.42 -10.84
CA THR A 41 7.93 -11.55 -11.31
C THR A 41 8.52 -12.35 -10.14
N ASP A 42 9.83 -12.57 -10.12
CA ASP A 42 10.52 -13.37 -9.11
C ASP A 42 10.76 -12.62 -7.78
N PHE A 43 10.34 -11.35 -7.69
CA PHE A 43 10.55 -10.47 -6.54
C PHE A 43 9.33 -10.40 -5.60
N VAL A 44 8.22 -11.07 -5.97
CA VAL A 44 6.94 -10.97 -5.26
C VAL A 44 7.07 -11.37 -3.80
N ASN A 45 6.62 -10.48 -2.92
CA ASN A 45 6.63 -10.63 -1.46
C ASN A 45 8.00 -11.00 -0.89
N ASN A 46 9.10 -10.82 -1.62
CA ASN A 46 10.44 -11.17 -1.14
C ASN A 46 11.05 -10.00 -0.35
N PRO A 47 11.17 -10.11 0.98
CA PRO A 47 11.72 -9.04 1.81
C PRO A 47 13.19 -8.67 1.50
N ASP A 48 13.97 -9.57 0.89
CA ASP A 48 15.36 -9.24 0.47
C ASP A 48 15.42 -8.31 -0.74
N GLU A 49 14.31 -8.16 -1.46
CA GLU A 49 14.23 -7.45 -2.73
C GLU A 49 13.62 -6.06 -2.59
N VAL A 50 13.38 -5.58 -1.36
CA VAL A 50 12.78 -4.26 -1.08
C VAL A 50 13.60 -3.08 -1.64
N GLY A 51 14.90 -3.27 -1.86
CA GLY A 51 15.79 -2.27 -2.48
C GLY A 51 15.68 -2.22 -4.01
N ASN A 52 14.98 -3.17 -4.64
CA ASN A 52 14.85 -3.24 -6.08
C ASN A 52 13.80 -2.24 -6.59
N ALA A 53 14.26 -1.08 -7.06
CA ALA A 53 13.43 0.11 -7.33
C ALA A 53 12.13 -0.18 -8.10
N LYS A 54 12.19 -1.01 -9.15
CA LYS A 54 11.05 -1.27 -10.06
C LYS A 54 10.33 -2.59 -9.83
N ASN A 55 10.95 -3.53 -9.10
CA ASN A 55 10.44 -4.90 -9.02
C ASN A 55 10.12 -5.36 -7.60
N GLY A 56 10.80 -4.78 -6.61
CA GLY A 56 10.70 -5.19 -5.21
C GLY A 56 9.34 -4.93 -4.59
N PRO A 57 8.99 -5.66 -3.52
CA PRO A 57 7.75 -5.43 -2.79
C PRO A 57 7.77 -4.09 -2.04
N LEU A 58 6.63 -3.71 -1.49
CA LEU A 58 6.50 -2.58 -0.57
C LEU A 58 7.46 -2.79 0.60
N PRO A 59 8.31 -1.81 0.95
CA PRO A 59 9.25 -1.97 2.05
C PRO A 59 8.53 -2.21 3.40
N PRO A 60 9.09 -3.03 4.31
CA PRO A 60 8.58 -3.14 5.66
C PRO A 60 8.50 -1.78 6.38
N GLY A 61 7.49 -1.64 7.22
CA GLY A 61 7.21 -0.40 7.96
C GLY A 61 5.73 -0.09 8.05
N ARG A 62 5.44 1.01 8.71
CA ARG A 62 4.09 1.53 8.88
C ARG A 62 3.71 2.48 7.75
N TYR A 63 2.48 2.37 7.28
CA TYR A 63 1.93 3.21 6.22
C TYR A 63 0.55 3.74 6.60
N TYR A 64 0.28 4.99 6.28
CA TYR A 64 -1.05 5.57 6.27
C TYR A 64 -1.78 5.20 4.97
N ILE A 65 -3.02 4.74 5.10
CA ILE A 65 -3.94 4.48 3.99
C ILE A 65 -4.83 5.71 3.82
N LEU A 66 -4.66 6.43 2.73
CA LEU A 66 -5.38 7.68 2.47
C LEU A 66 -5.88 7.74 1.04
N ASP A 67 -6.66 8.77 0.74
CA ASP A 67 -7.07 9.08 -0.62
C ASP A 67 -5.88 9.13 -1.58
N ARG A 68 -6.14 8.72 -2.83
CA ARG A 68 -5.16 8.96 -3.89
C ARG A 68 -5.09 10.46 -4.14
N GLU A 69 -3.93 11.07 -3.90
CA GLU A 69 -3.72 12.42 -4.39
C GLU A 69 -3.63 12.37 -5.92
N HIS A 70 -4.50 13.13 -6.59
CA HIS A 70 -4.41 13.30 -8.03
C HIS A 70 -3.09 14.02 -8.32
N GLY A 71 -2.08 13.27 -8.76
CA GLY A 71 -0.81 13.85 -9.22
C GLY A 71 -1.11 14.99 -10.20
N GLY A 72 -0.48 16.14 -9.99
CA GLY A 72 -0.74 17.35 -10.78
C GLY A 72 -0.64 17.11 -12.30
N ARG A 73 -1.18 18.07 -13.07
CA ARG A 73 -1.40 18.03 -14.54
C ARG A 73 -0.19 17.67 -15.44
N LEU A 74 0.97 17.35 -14.89
CA LEU A 74 2.21 17.01 -15.60
C LEU A 74 2.73 15.58 -15.34
N GLY A 75 2.21 14.87 -14.33
CA GLY A 75 2.68 13.52 -13.94
C GLY A 75 2.16 12.36 -14.80
N TRP A 76 1.24 12.63 -15.74
CA TRP A 76 0.55 11.61 -16.53
C TRP A 76 1.34 11.09 -17.74
N ILE A 77 2.52 11.65 -18.06
CA ILE A 77 3.17 11.47 -19.38
C ILE A 77 4.33 10.45 -19.37
N ARG A 78 4.78 9.89 -18.24
CA ARG A 78 6.13 9.26 -18.21
C ARG A 78 6.23 7.73 -18.09
N ASP A 79 5.15 6.97 -18.06
CA ASP A 79 5.27 5.51 -17.91
C ASP A 79 4.43 4.72 -18.94
N PRO A 80 5.01 3.82 -19.76
CA PRO A 80 4.26 2.93 -20.65
C PRO A 80 3.34 1.95 -19.89
N ILE A 81 3.55 1.73 -18.60
CA ILE A 81 2.58 1.03 -17.72
C ILE A 81 1.29 1.86 -17.60
N HIS A 82 1.37 3.18 -17.74
CA HIS A 82 0.24 4.08 -17.52
C HIS A 82 -0.89 3.90 -18.56
N ASP A 83 -0.58 3.62 -19.82
CA ASP A 83 -1.58 3.48 -20.90
C ASP A 83 -2.37 2.16 -20.82
N LEU A 84 -1.72 1.07 -20.42
CA LEU A 84 -2.38 -0.25 -20.30
C LEU A 84 -3.28 -0.33 -19.06
N PHE A 85 -2.95 0.44 -18.02
CA PHE A 85 -3.70 0.55 -16.76
C PHE A 85 -4.72 1.70 -16.75
N ALA A 86 -4.77 2.56 -17.79
CA ALA A 86 -5.69 3.70 -17.88
C ALA A 86 -7.17 3.29 -18.08
N ARG A 87 -7.44 2.00 -18.37
CA ARG A 87 -8.80 1.45 -18.47
C ARG A 87 -9.41 1.00 -17.14
N THR A 88 -8.64 1.06 -16.06
CA THR A 88 -9.11 0.83 -14.69
C THR A 88 -9.35 2.18 -14.05
N ASP A 89 -10.56 2.43 -13.57
CA ASP A 89 -10.90 3.62 -12.81
C ASP A 89 -10.00 3.67 -11.56
N ARG A 90 -9.02 4.59 -11.55
CA ARG A 90 -7.96 4.66 -10.51
C ARG A 90 -8.31 5.63 -9.39
N ASP A 91 -9.46 6.29 -9.48
CA ASP A 91 -9.94 7.20 -8.46
C ASP A 91 -10.33 6.46 -7.18
N ASP A 92 -10.54 5.14 -7.30
CA ASP A 92 -10.89 4.25 -6.20
C ASP A 92 -9.69 3.67 -5.44
N TRP A 93 -8.46 3.89 -5.91
CA TRP A 93 -7.26 3.38 -5.26
C TRP A 93 -6.89 4.24 -4.05
N PHE A 94 -6.12 3.67 -3.12
CA PHE A 94 -5.59 4.40 -1.96
C PHE A 94 -4.09 4.66 -2.11
N SER A 95 -3.61 5.79 -1.60
CA SER A 95 -2.17 6.00 -1.39
C SER A 95 -1.70 5.28 -0.13
N LEU A 96 -0.45 4.85 -0.14
CA LEU A 96 0.25 4.32 1.03
C LEU A 96 1.44 5.23 1.34
N TYR A 97 1.27 6.13 2.31
CA TYR A 97 2.34 7.05 2.73
C TYR A 97 3.07 6.46 3.92
N ARG A 98 4.39 6.33 3.81
CA ARG A 98 5.19 5.72 4.86
C ARG A 98 5.28 6.64 6.07
N ASP A 99 5.21 6.06 7.26
CA ASP A 99 5.49 6.76 8.51
C ASP A 99 7.00 6.70 8.81
N ASP A 100 7.79 7.46 8.05
CA ASP A 100 9.26 7.51 8.16
C ASP A 100 9.81 8.89 8.58
N GLY A 101 8.93 9.76 9.07
CA GLY A 101 9.23 11.14 9.46
C GLY A 101 8.91 12.17 8.39
N SER A 102 8.69 11.75 7.15
CA SER A 102 8.19 12.58 6.04
C SER A 102 6.86 12.03 5.55
N ILE A 103 5.80 12.84 5.61
CA ILE A 103 4.47 12.41 5.15
C ILE A 103 4.29 12.80 3.68
N ASP A 104 4.85 11.99 2.80
CA ASP A 104 4.77 12.15 1.35
C ASP A 104 4.65 10.81 0.61
N ASP A 105 4.65 10.88 -0.72
CA ASP A 105 4.47 9.73 -1.62
C ASP A 105 5.81 9.12 -2.06
N GLU A 106 6.89 9.41 -1.33
CA GLU A 106 8.24 8.94 -1.59
C GLU A 106 8.85 8.37 -0.29
N THR A 107 9.88 7.54 -0.43
CA THR A 107 10.70 7.07 0.67
C THR A 107 12.05 6.64 0.13
N ILE A 108 13.08 6.64 0.97
CA ILE A 108 14.42 6.19 0.61
C ILE A 108 14.70 4.87 1.31
N ILE A 109 14.97 3.82 0.51
CA ILE A 109 15.37 2.49 0.98
C ILE A 109 16.75 2.19 0.41
N ASN A 110 17.74 1.93 1.26
CA ASN A 110 19.09 1.57 0.83
C ASN A 110 19.67 2.55 -0.21
N ASN A 111 19.46 3.85 0.00
CA ASN A 111 19.88 4.93 -0.91
C ASN A 111 19.20 4.90 -2.29
N VAL A 112 18.08 4.18 -2.41
CA VAL A 112 17.20 4.12 -3.58
C VAL A 112 15.89 4.82 -3.25
N THR A 113 15.55 5.84 -4.02
CA THR A 113 14.25 6.51 -3.96
C THR A 113 13.16 5.61 -4.54
N ARG A 114 12.10 5.39 -3.77
CA ARG A 114 10.89 4.64 -4.16
C ARG A 114 9.66 5.40 -3.72
N GLY A 115 8.49 5.11 -4.28
CA GLY A 115 7.30 5.87 -3.94
C GLY A 115 6.12 5.53 -4.82
N SER A 116 5.10 6.39 -4.80
CA SER A 116 3.83 6.20 -5.51
C SER A 116 3.15 4.89 -5.15
N PHE A 117 3.34 4.42 -3.92
CA PHE A 117 2.78 3.16 -3.45
C PHE A 117 1.27 3.27 -3.29
N ARG A 118 0.57 2.23 -3.75
CA ARG A 118 -0.89 2.17 -3.75
C ARG A 118 -1.39 0.87 -3.14
N LEU A 119 -2.61 0.93 -2.62
CA LEU A 119 -3.45 -0.24 -2.37
C LEU A 119 -4.53 -0.28 -3.46
N HIS A 120 -4.52 -1.32 -4.29
CA HIS A 120 -5.36 -1.37 -5.50
C HIS A 120 -5.67 -2.82 -5.93
N PRO A 121 -6.69 -3.05 -6.79
CA PRO A 121 -6.91 -4.36 -7.38
C PRO A 121 -5.91 -4.62 -8.52
N ALA A 122 -5.67 -5.88 -8.83
CA ALA A 122 -4.85 -6.26 -9.97
C ALA A 122 -5.47 -5.78 -11.29
N GLY A 123 -4.68 -5.06 -12.09
CA GLY A 123 -5.02 -4.77 -13.48
C GLY A 123 -4.88 -6.00 -14.39
N PRO A 124 -5.17 -5.88 -15.69
CA PRO A 124 -5.10 -7.00 -16.64
C PRO A 124 -3.76 -7.74 -16.66
N MET A 125 -2.65 -7.01 -16.44
CA MET A 125 -1.29 -7.57 -16.42
C MET A 125 -0.83 -8.06 -15.04
N ARG A 126 -1.62 -7.85 -13.98
CA ARG A 126 -1.30 -8.22 -12.58
C ARG A 126 0.09 -7.76 -12.10
N VAL A 127 0.57 -6.61 -12.58
CA VAL A 127 1.86 -6.04 -12.17
C VAL A 127 1.69 -5.21 -10.88
N SER A 128 2.63 -5.36 -9.96
CA SER A 128 2.82 -4.49 -8.79
C SER A 128 4.27 -4.04 -8.72
N GLU A 129 4.54 -2.74 -8.77
CA GLU A 129 5.89 -2.18 -8.66
C GLU A 129 6.18 -1.75 -7.21
N GLY A 130 5.80 -2.60 -6.25
CA GLY A 130 5.88 -2.33 -4.82
C GLY A 130 4.59 -1.79 -4.19
N CYS A 131 3.46 -1.86 -4.91
CA CYS A 131 2.14 -1.60 -4.33
C CYS A 131 1.63 -2.83 -3.56
N VAL A 132 0.59 -2.67 -2.73
CA VAL A 132 -0.20 -3.82 -2.23
C VAL A 132 -1.35 -4.06 -3.21
N THR A 133 -1.34 -5.21 -3.86
CA THR A 133 -2.26 -5.50 -4.95
C THR A 133 -3.13 -6.70 -4.61
N LEU A 134 -4.45 -6.52 -4.65
CA LEU A 134 -5.40 -7.61 -4.45
C LEU A 134 -5.71 -8.27 -5.80
N PRO A 135 -5.52 -9.59 -5.97
CA PRO A 135 -5.84 -10.28 -7.22
C PRO A 135 -7.35 -10.31 -7.50
N SER A 136 -8.17 -10.28 -6.45
CA SER A 136 -9.63 -10.24 -6.55
C SER A 136 -10.15 -8.80 -6.56
N LYS A 137 -10.81 -8.40 -7.66
CA LYS A 137 -11.51 -7.10 -7.73
C LYS A 137 -12.62 -7.02 -6.68
N LEU A 138 -13.37 -8.11 -6.47
CA LEU A 138 -14.43 -8.14 -5.46
C LEU A 138 -13.86 -7.97 -4.04
N GLY A 139 -12.73 -8.63 -3.74
CA GLY A 139 -12.04 -8.46 -2.46
C GLY A 139 -11.57 -7.03 -2.25
N PHE A 140 -11.07 -6.38 -3.31
CA PHE A 140 -10.74 -4.96 -3.26
C PHE A 140 -11.96 -4.07 -3.02
N GLU A 141 -13.09 -4.30 -3.66
CA GLU A 141 -14.30 -3.51 -3.40
C GLU A 141 -14.78 -3.66 -1.96
N GLN A 142 -14.72 -4.87 -1.39
CA GLN A 142 -15.07 -5.09 0.02
C GLN A 142 -14.15 -4.29 0.96
N LEU A 143 -12.83 -4.39 0.75
CA LEU A 143 -11.84 -3.64 1.51
C LEU A 143 -12.03 -2.12 1.34
N ARG A 144 -12.31 -1.66 0.12
CA ARG A 144 -12.56 -0.25 -0.19
C ARG A 144 -13.78 0.26 0.57
N ILE A 145 -14.90 -0.47 0.55
CA ILE A 145 -16.11 -0.10 1.30
C ILE A 145 -15.80 0.01 2.79
N TYR A 146 -15.08 -0.98 3.34
CA TYR A 146 -14.67 -0.96 4.73
C TYR A 146 -13.84 0.30 5.07
N LEU A 147 -12.75 0.56 4.33
CA LEU A 147 -11.89 1.71 4.54
C LEU A 147 -12.65 3.04 4.41
N ARG A 148 -13.52 3.17 3.40
CA ARG A 148 -14.31 4.39 3.15
C ARG A 148 -15.35 4.68 4.22
N ASN A 149 -15.82 3.64 4.92
CA ASN A 149 -16.78 3.78 6.01
C ASN A 149 -16.10 4.17 7.34
N MET A 150 -14.77 4.11 7.43
CA MET A 150 -14.08 4.58 8.62
C MET A 150 -14.24 6.10 8.77
N PRO A 151 -14.51 6.60 10.00
CA PRO A 151 -14.51 8.03 10.27
C PRO A 151 -13.23 8.72 9.78
N GLY A 152 -12.10 8.03 9.92
CA GLY A 152 -10.77 8.49 9.57
C GLY A 152 -10.19 9.42 10.63
N ASP A 153 -8.93 9.77 10.46
CA ASP A 153 -8.22 10.74 11.29
C ASP A 153 -7.26 11.59 10.44
N MET A 154 -6.63 12.59 11.06
CA MET A 154 -5.64 13.44 10.42
C MET A 154 -4.24 12.92 10.71
N ILE A 155 -3.40 12.80 9.68
CA ILE A 155 -1.99 12.44 9.89
C ILE A 155 -1.34 13.58 10.71
N PRO A 156 -0.70 13.29 11.87
CA PRO A 156 -0.13 14.31 12.73
C PRO A 156 0.77 15.29 11.99
N GLY A 157 0.59 16.59 12.23
CA GLY A 157 1.39 17.64 11.58
C GLY A 157 0.97 17.95 10.14
N THR A 158 -0.11 17.37 9.62
CA THR A 158 -0.60 17.61 8.25
C THR A 158 -2.10 17.93 8.20
N THR A 159 -2.60 18.29 7.03
CA THR A 159 -4.03 18.39 6.72
C THR A 159 -4.54 17.18 5.90
N LYS A 160 -3.80 16.08 5.87
CA LYS A 160 -4.20 14.88 5.12
C LYS A 160 -5.02 13.95 6.01
N LYS A 161 -6.20 13.58 5.53
CA LYS A 161 -7.06 12.58 6.17
C LYS A 161 -6.61 11.17 5.76
N TYR A 162 -6.54 10.26 6.71
CA TYR A 162 -6.30 8.85 6.46
C TYR A 162 -7.42 7.99 7.07
N TYR A 163 -7.63 6.82 6.48
CA TYR A 163 -8.71 5.89 6.83
C TYR A 163 -8.20 4.69 7.60
N GLY A 164 -6.91 4.38 7.49
CA GLY A 164 -6.32 3.24 8.17
C GLY A 164 -4.80 3.27 8.21
N ILE A 165 -4.26 2.34 8.99
CA ILE A 165 -2.83 2.05 9.07
C ILE A 165 -2.61 0.66 8.47
N LEU A 166 -1.55 0.53 7.68
CA LEU A 166 -1.03 -0.74 7.20
C LEU A 166 0.39 -0.94 7.77
N ASP A 167 0.57 -2.00 8.56
CA ASP A 167 1.91 -2.45 8.95
C ASP A 167 2.37 -3.56 8.00
N VAL A 168 3.45 -3.28 7.27
CA VAL A 168 4.13 -4.23 6.37
C VAL A 168 5.27 -4.89 7.12
N ILE A 169 5.25 -6.21 7.20
CA ILE A 169 6.08 -6.98 8.12
C ILE A 169 7.04 -7.86 7.32
N ASP A 170 8.34 -7.78 7.63
CA ASP A 170 9.28 -8.87 7.33
C ASP A 170 9.20 -9.88 8.49
N PRO A 171 8.61 -11.08 8.27
CA PRO A 171 8.41 -12.06 9.35
C PRO A 171 9.73 -12.63 9.89
N ARG A 172 10.88 -12.29 9.29
CA ARG A 172 12.21 -12.71 9.74
C ARG A 172 12.84 -11.72 10.73
N GLY A 173 12.35 -10.49 10.79
CA GLY A 173 12.92 -9.39 11.58
C GLY A 173 12.67 -9.46 13.09
N GLU A 174 11.91 -10.45 13.57
CA GLU A 174 11.68 -10.74 14.99
C GLU A 174 12.48 -11.95 15.52
N ARG A 175 13.62 -12.29 14.90
CA ARG A 175 14.56 -13.30 15.42
C ARG A 175 15.87 -12.71 15.89
#